data_AF-A0A8J1Y1T9-F1
#
_entry.id   AF-A0A8J1Y1T9-F1
#
_cell.length_a   1.000
_cell.length_b   1.000
_cell.length_c   1.000
_cell.angle_alpha   90.00
_cell.angle_beta   90.00
_cell.angle_gamma   90.00
#
_symmetry.space_group_name_H-M   'P 1'
#
loop_
_entity.id
_entity.type
_entity.pdbx_description
1 polymer ?
#
loop_
_entity_poly.entity_id
_entity_poly.type
_entity_poly.pdbx_seq_one_letter_code
_entity_poly.pdbx_strand_id
1 'polypeptide(L)'
;MVIGSVGFVAIVGVVMYAPAIALEAVTGLPTWVSILIMAAVATFYTTLGGIKAVIWTDVFQFLIIMIGMIIALAMGCSRVGGFANMWDLCQRGGRIQPIDFDLNPLTR
;
A
#
# COMPACT_ATOMS: atom_id res chain seq x y z
N MET A 1 -7.59 -2.76 28.78
CA MET A 1 -6.19 -2.53 28.36
C MET A 1 -5.66 -3.67 27.49
N VAL A 2 -5.72 -4.94 27.95
CA VAL A 2 -5.19 -6.12 27.21
C VAL A 2 -5.89 -6.38 25.86
N ILE A 3 -7.22 -6.23 25.79
CA ILE A 3 -7.97 -6.42 24.54
C ILE A 3 -7.51 -5.42 23.45
N GLY A 4 -7.19 -4.17 23.84
CA GLY A 4 -6.71 -3.15 22.92
C GLY A 4 -5.31 -3.44 22.39
N SER A 5 -4.39 -3.93 23.24
CA SER A 5 -3.04 -4.29 22.81
C SER A 5 -3.03 -5.52 21.89
N VAL A 6 -3.88 -6.51 22.15
CA VAL A 6 -4.04 -7.68 21.27
C VAL A 6 -4.58 -7.26 19.89
N GLY A 7 -5.56 -6.36 19.86
CA GLY A 7 -6.09 -5.82 18.60
C GLY A 7 -5.03 -5.08 17.77
N PHE A 8 -4.17 -4.29 18.42
CA PHE A 8 -3.08 -3.60 17.73
C PHE A 8 -2.07 -4.56 17.09
N VAL A 9 -1.67 -5.60 17.81
CA VAL A 9 -0.74 -6.62 17.28
C VAL A 9 -1.34 -7.33 16.06
N ALA A 10 -2.64 -7.65 16.10
CA ALA A 10 -3.34 -8.25 14.95
C ALA A 10 -3.35 -7.33 13.72
N ILE A 11 -3.61 -6.03 13.92
CA ILE A 11 -3.62 -5.04 12.84
C ILE A 11 -2.23 -4.89 12.22
N VAL A 12 -1.17 -4.78 13.03
CA VAL A 12 0.21 -4.69 12.52
C VAL A 12 0.59 -5.92 11.70
N GLY A 13 0.16 -7.12 12.13
CA GLY A 13 0.35 -8.35 11.35
C GLY A 13 -0.33 -8.32 9.98
N VAL A 14 -1.57 -7.83 9.90
CA VAL A 14 -2.28 -7.65 8.63
C VAL A 14 -1.59 -6.59 7.76
N VAL A 15 -1.12 -5.49 8.34
CA VAL A 15 -0.42 -4.43 7.60
C VAL A 15 0.90 -4.92 7.02
N MET A 16 1.63 -5.80 7.70
CA MET A 16 2.88 -6.40 7.20
C MET A 16 2.67 -7.33 5.98
N TYR A 17 1.45 -7.77 5.72
CA TYR A 17 1.15 -8.65 4.59
C TYR A 17 1.32 -7.94 3.24
N ALA A 18 0.96 -6.66 3.14
CA ALA A 18 1.06 -5.88 1.91
C ALA A 18 2.51 -5.79 1.36
N PRO A 19 3.52 -5.36 2.13
CA PRO A 19 4.90 -5.36 1.65
C PRO A 19 5.47 -6.77 1.43
N ALA A 20 4.97 -7.79 2.15
CA ALA A 20 5.42 -9.17 1.96
C ALA A 20 4.98 -9.74 0.61
N ILE A 21 3.74 -9.50 0.17
CA ILE A 21 3.29 -9.87 -1.19
C ILE A 21 4.10 -9.12 -2.25
N ALA A 22 4.38 -7.83 -2.01
CA ALA A 22 5.21 -7.06 -2.94
C ALA A 22 6.61 -7.66 -3.07
N LEU A 23 7.22 -8.10 -1.95
CA LEU A 23 8.51 -8.78 -1.95
C LEU A 23 8.45 -10.16 -2.64
N GLU A 24 7.40 -10.95 -2.38
CA GLU A 24 7.14 -12.23 -3.08
C GLU A 24 7.02 -12.02 -4.59
N ALA A 25 6.29 -10.99 -5.05
CA ALA A 25 6.13 -10.72 -6.47
C ALA A 25 7.45 -10.38 -7.18
N VAL A 26 8.42 -9.80 -6.47
CA VAL A 26 9.73 -9.41 -7.02
C VAL A 26 10.78 -10.52 -6.88
N THR A 27 10.75 -11.28 -5.79
CA THR A 27 11.77 -12.30 -5.49
C THR A 27 11.35 -13.72 -5.86
N GLY A 28 10.05 -13.99 -6.00
CA GLY A 28 9.50 -15.33 -6.19
C GLY A 28 9.55 -16.22 -4.94
N LEU A 29 9.93 -15.67 -3.77
CA LEU A 29 9.96 -16.42 -2.52
C LEU A 29 8.55 -16.63 -1.97
N PRO A 30 8.28 -17.76 -1.27
CA PRO A 30 6.98 -18.00 -0.68
C PRO A 30 6.64 -16.93 0.38
N THR A 31 5.38 -16.52 0.44
CA THR A 31 4.90 -15.38 1.26
C THR A 31 5.36 -15.44 2.71
N TRP A 32 5.39 -16.63 3.32
CA TRP A 32 5.79 -16.81 4.72
C TRP A 32 7.25 -16.43 4.97
N VAL A 33 8.15 -16.69 4.01
CA VAL A 33 9.56 -16.28 4.08
C VAL A 33 9.66 -14.78 3.92
N SER A 34 8.92 -14.19 2.98
CA SER A 34 8.88 -12.75 2.75
C SER A 34 8.40 -11.99 3.99
N ILE A 35 7.37 -12.48 4.69
CA ILE A 35 6.89 -11.90 5.96
C ILE A 35 7.99 -11.92 7.01
N LEU A 36 8.68 -13.07 7.19
CA LEU A 36 9.75 -13.18 8.18
C LEU A 36 10.92 -12.24 7.89
N ILE A 37 11.33 -12.12 6.63
CA ILE A 37 12.39 -11.20 6.21
C ILE A 37 11.98 -9.75 6.50
N MET A 38 10.78 -9.35 6.07
CA MET A 38 10.27 -7.99 6.30
C MET A 38 10.19 -7.65 7.79
N ALA A 39 9.66 -8.57 8.60
CA ALA A 39 9.58 -8.40 10.05
C ALA A 39 10.96 -8.31 10.71
N ALA A 40 11.90 -9.18 10.33
CA ALA A 40 13.25 -9.17 10.87
C ALA A 40 13.98 -7.86 10.56
N VAL A 41 13.91 -7.39 9.31
CA VAL A 41 14.50 -6.10 8.91
C VAL A 41 13.83 -4.95 9.67
N ALA A 42 12.49 -4.95 9.76
CA ALA A 42 11.73 -3.96 10.51
C ALA A 42 12.15 -3.88 11.98
N THR A 43 12.27 -5.03 12.65
CA THR A 43 12.72 -5.10 14.05
C THR A 43 14.17 -4.67 14.20
N PHE A 44 15.05 -5.00 13.25
CA PHE A 44 16.46 -4.68 13.34
C PHE A 44 16.73 -3.16 13.27
N TYR A 45 16.15 -2.45 12.30
CA TYR A 45 16.39 -1.01 12.19
C TYR A 45 15.64 -0.21 13.27
N THR A 46 14.49 -0.69 13.75
CA THR A 46 13.74 -0.04 14.86
C THR A 46 14.50 -0.16 16.18
N THR A 47 15.11 -1.31 16.46
CA THR A 47 15.88 -1.54 17.69
C THR A 47 17.20 -0.77 17.73
N LEU A 48 17.89 -0.64 16.60
CA LEU A 48 19.19 0.06 16.55
C LEU A 48 19.08 1.60 16.53
N GLY A 49 18.08 2.14 15.84
CA GLY A 49 18.02 3.58 15.58
C GLY A 49 16.96 4.35 16.36
N GLY A 50 16.09 3.65 17.10
CA GLY A 50 14.98 4.26 17.84
C GLY A 50 14.04 5.07 16.93
N ILE A 51 13.29 6.02 17.50
CA ILE A 51 12.27 6.81 16.78
C ILE A 51 12.86 7.56 15.58
N LYS A 52 14.12 8.02 15.66
CA LYS A 52 14.77 8.75 14.56
C LYS A 52 14.93 7.90 13.31
N ALA A 53 15.32 6.63 13.45
CA ALA A 53 15.43 5.73 12.31
C ALA A 53 14.06 5.43 11.71
N VAL A 54 13.03 5.26 12.54
CA VAL A 54 11.66 5.03 12.05
C VAL A 54 11.18 6.18 11.17
N ILE A 55 11.41 7.42 11.58
CA ILE A 55 11.03 8.60 10.79
C ILE A 55 11.77 8.60 9.45
N TRP A 56 13.07 8.27 9.46
CA TRP A 56 13.84 8.23 8.22
C TRP A 56 13.32 7.13 7.27
N THR A 57 13.00 5.95 7.79
CA THR A 57 12.40 4.88 6.97
C THR A 57 11.01 5.23 6.45
N ASP A 58 10.20 5.96 7.22
CA ASP A 58 8.86 6.40 6.79
C ASP A 58 8.94 7.38 5.61
N VAL A 59 9.87 8.35 5.67
CA VAL A 59 10.12 9.27 4.55
C VAL A 59 10.57 8.53 3.29
N PHE A 60 11.44 7.52 3.44
CA PHE A 60 11.90 6.70 2.31
C PHE A 60 10.77 5.87 1.71
N GLN A 61 9.96 5.22 2.55
CA GLN A 61 8.82 4.43 2.10
C GLN A 61 7.80 5.30 1.35
N PHE A 62 7.50 6.49 1.89
CA PHE A 62 6.63 7.46 1.21
C PHE A 62 7.18 7.87 -0.16
N LEU A 63 8.47 8.21 -0.24
CA LEU A 63 9.10 8.66 -1.49
C LEU A 63 9.09 7.55 -2.57
N ILE A 64 9.42 6.31 -2.19
CA ILE A 64 9.42 5.17 -3.12
C ILE A 64 8.00 4.90 -3.64
N ILE A 65 6.99 4.92 -2.76
CA ILE A 65 5.59 4.71 -3.16
C ILE A 65 5.13 5.83 -4.10
N MET A 66 5.45 7.09 -3.80
CA MET A 66 5.08 8.23 -4.65
C MET A 66 5.68 8.12 -6.06
N ILE A 67 6.97 7.79 -6.16
CA ILE A 67 7.64 7.59 -7.46
C ILE A 67 7.02 6.41 -8.20
N GLY A 68 6.81 5.28 -7.50
CA GLY A 68 6.17 4.10 -8.06
C GLY A 68 4.77 4.38 -8.61
N MET A 69 3.97 5.18 -7.89
CA MET A 69 2.65 5.60 -8.36
C MET A 69 2.71 6.47 -9.60
N ILE A 70 3.62 7.45 -9.66
CA ILE A 70 3.78 8.31 -10.85
C ILE A 70 4.17 7.48 -12.07
N ILE A 71 5.12 6.55 -11.91
CA ILE A 71 5.55 5.64 -12.97
C ILE A 71 4.40 4.73 -13.41
N ALA A 72 3.65 4.16 -12.46
CA ALA A 72 2.48 3.34 -12.75
C ALA A 72 1.41 4.11 -13.52
N LEU A 73 1.13 5.36 -13.14
CA LEU A 73 0.20 6.24 -13.85
C LEU A 73 0.69 6.57 -15.26
N ALA A 74 1.98 6.92 -15.42
CA ALA A 74 2.55 7.23 -16.72
C ALA A 74 2.52 6.02 -17.68
N MET A 75 2.88 4.83 -17.21
CA MET A 75 2.79 3.60 -18.01
C MET A 75 1.34 3.21 -18.30
N GLY A 76 0.43 3.39 -17.34
CA GLY A 76 -1.01 3.18 -17.56
C GLY A 76 -1.55 4.10 -18.65
N CYS A 77 -1.23 5.39 -18.58
CA CYS A 77 -1.61 6.40 -19.55
C CYS A 77 -1.05 6.10 -20.96
N SER A 78 0.22 5.69 -21.05
CA SER A 78 0.85 5.29 -22.31
C SER A 78 0.17 4.07 -22.94
N ARG A 79 -0.19 3.06 -22.14
CA ARG A 79 -0.88 1.85 -22.63
C ARG A 79 -2.31 2.12 -23.12
N VAL A 80 -2.98 3.13 -22.57
CA VAL A 80 -4.35 3.51 -22.95
C VAL A 80 -4.37 4.56 -24.09
N GLY A 81 -3.19 5.00 -24.56
CA GLY A 81 -3.07 5.92 -25.70
C GLY A 81 -3.24 7.39 -25.34
N GLY A 82 -2.98 7.77 -24.08
CA GLY A 82 -2.96 9.16 -23.62
C GLY A 82 -3.92 9.42 -22.44
N PHE A 83 -3.74 10.61 -21.83
CA PHE A 83 -4.44 10.97 -20.60
C PHE A 83 -5.95 11.13 -20.82
N ALA A 84 -6.35 11.63 -21.99
CA ALA A 84 -7.76 11.77 -22.37
C ALA A 84 -8.49 10.42 -22.44
N ASN A 85 -7.86 9.41 -23.05
CA ASN A 85 -8.43 8.06 -23.12
C ASN A 85 -8.43 7.37 -21.76
N MET A 86 -7.41 7.60 -20.93
CA MET A 86 -7.39 7.10 -19.55
C MET A 86 -8.52 7.71 -18.72
N TRP A 87 -8.80 9.00 -18.89
CA TRP A 87 -9.90 9.69 -18.23
C TRP A 87 -11.28 9.18 -18.68
N ASP A 88 -11.49 9.03 -19.99
CA ASP A 88 -12.72 8.46 -20.55
C ASP A 88 -12.92 6.99 -20.10
N LEU A 89 -11.85 6.20 -20.07
CA LEU A 89 -11.90 4.83 -19.54
C LEU A 89 -12.27 4.80 -18.05
N CYS A 90 -11.73 5.72 -17.25
CA CYS A 90 -12.09 5.84 -15.83
C CYS A 90 -13.55 6.27 -15.63
N GLN A 91 -14.07 7.16 -16.48
CA GLN A 91 -15.48 7.57 -16.47
C GLN A 91 -16.40 6.41 -16.84
N ARG A 92 -16.09 5.69 -17.92
CA ARG A 92 -16.88 4.52 -18.37
C ARG A 92 -16.79 3.32 -17.43
N GLY A 93 -15.64 3.14 -16.79
CA GLY A 93 -15.41 2.10 -15.80
C GLY A 93 -16.05 2.37 -14.44
N GLY A 94 -16.80 3.47 -14.28
CA GLY A 94 -17.43 3.86 -13.01
C GLY A 94 -16.44 4.10 -11.88
N ARG A 95 -15.15 4.33 -12.19
CA ARG A 95 -14.08 4.55 -11.20
C ARG A 95 -13.99 5.99 -10.75
N ILE A 96 -14.58 6.90 -11.51
CA ILE A 96 -14.82 8.27 -11.07
C ILE A 96 -16.22 8.30 -10.47
N GLN A 97 -16.34 7.88 -9.20
CA GLN A 97 -17.59 8.08 -8.46
C GLN A 97 -17.66 9.56 -8.07
N PRO A 98 -18.64 10.33 -8.60
CA PRO A 98 -18.96 11.62 -8.02
C PRO A 98 -19.37 11.41 -6.56
N ILE A 99 -19.10 12.38 -5.70
CA ILE A 99 -19.40 12.30 -4.27
C ILE A 99 -20.91 12.08 -4.12
N ASP A 100 -21.30 10.85 -3.76
CA ASP A 100 -22.69 10.42 -3.67
C ASP A 100 -23.26 10.90 -2.33
N PHE A 101 -23.95 12.04 -2.35
CA PHE A 101 -24.64 12.63 -1.19
C PHE A 101 -26.04 12.02 -0.99
N ASP A 102 -26.25 10.77 -1.40
CA ASP A 102 -27.54 10.10 -1.26
C ASP A 102 -27.65 9.43 0.13
N LEU A 103 -28.69 9.78 0.89
CA LEU A 103 -29.00 9.26 2.24
C LEU A 103 -29.82 7.97 2.20
N ASN A 104 -29.93 7.34 1.02
CA ASN A 104 -30.84 6.24 0.77
C ASN A 104 -30.19 4.87 1.03
N PRO A 105 -30.69 4.04 1.97
CA PRO A 105 -30.00 2.84 2.45
C PRO A 105 -30.12 1.60 1.54
N LEU A 106 -30.66 1.72 0.32
CA LEU A 106 -30.98 0.58 -0.55
C LEU A 106 -30.11 0.47 -1.81
N THR A 107 -29.20 1.42 -2.03
CA THR A 107 -28.20 1.36 -3.11
C THR A 107 -26.88 0.81 -2.54
N ARG A 108 -26.75 -0.53 -2.57
CA ARG A 108 -25.49 -1.26 -2.39
C ARG A 108 -25.39 -2.41 -3.37
#